data_AF-A0A967XFA1-F1
#
_entry.id   AF-A0A967XFA1-F1
#
_cell.length_a   1.000
_cell.length_b   1.000
_cell.length_c   1.000
_cell.angle_alpha   90.00
_cell.angle_beta   90.00
_cell.angle_gamma   90.00
#
_symmetry.space_group_name_H-M   'P 1'
#
loop_
_entity.id
_entity.type
_entity.pdbx_description
1 polymer ?
#
loop_
_entity_poly.entity_id
_entity_poly.type
_entity_poly.pdbx_seq_one_letter_code
_entity_poly.pdbx_strand_id
1 'polypeptide(L)'
;LPSIDAEVGYTRNLRVQEAFLPAVIFDPEASPDELIPVRFGADNAWTAQFYIRQPIFDAGAFVGVGTAGRFRALQEEVVRGQAQQTASRVRRAYYAALLAREDVRLVGESIR
;
A
#
# COMPACT_ATOMS: atom_id res chain seq x y z
N LEU A 1 -9.32 4.04 -11.95
CA LEU A 1 -9.05 2.69 -12.53
C LEU A 1 -9.87 1.67 -11.74
N PRO A 2 -10.32 0.56 -12.34
CA PRO A 2 -10.95 -0.51 -11.57
C PRO A 2 -9.94 -1.14 -10.60
N SER A 3 -10.44 -1.59 -9.45
CA SER A 3 -9.73 -2.48 -8.54
C SER A 3 -10.28 -3.89 -8.70
N ILE A 4 -9.39 -4.87 -8.60
CA ILE A 4 -9.69 -6.29 -8.77
C ILE A 4 -9.14 -7.01 -7.55
N ASP A 5 -10.02 -7.70 -6.84
CA ASP A 5 -9.68 -8.47 -5.65
C ASP A 5 -10.19 -9.90 -5.81
N ALA A 6 -9.38 -10.87 -5.41
CA ALA A 6 -9.73 -12.28 -5.42
C ALA A 6 -9.44 -12.88 -4.06
N GLU A 7 -10.37 -13.68 -3.54
CA GLU A 7 -10.23 -14.37 -2.27
C GLU A 7 -10.53 -15.84 -2.48
N VAL A 8 -9.65 -16.70 -1.96
CA VAL A 8 -9.83 -18.15 -2.00
C VAL A 8 -9.64 -18.67 -0.60
N GLY A 9 -10.67 -19.34 -0.08
CA GLY A 9 -10.67 -19.99 1.21
C GLY A 9 -10.77 -21.51 1.05
N TYR A 10 -10.01 -22.23 1.85
CA TYR A 10 -10.19 -23.65 2.04
C TYR A 10 -10.35 -23.93 3.53
N THR A 11 -11.44 -24.63 3.88
CA THR A 11 -11.72 -25.05 5.24
C THR A 11 -11.86 -26.56 5.27
N ARG A 12 -11.06 -27.21 6.12
CA ARG A 12 -11.22 -28.62 6.44
C ARG A 12 -11.96 -28.77 7.76
N ASN A 13 -13.14 -29.38 7.71
CA ASN A 13 -13.92 -29.66 8.90
C ASN A 13 -13.37 -30.93 9.56
N LEU A 14 -12.72 -30.77 10.72
CA LEU A 14 -12.14 -31.90 11.47
C LEU A 14 -13.21 -32.82 12.08
N ARG A 15 -14.41 -32.29 12.30
CA ARG A 15 -15.61 -33.03 12.69
C ARG A 15 -16.81 -32.38 12.01
N VAL A 16 -17.62 -33.20 11.36
CA VAL A 16 -18.88 -32.78 10.76
C VAL A 16 -19.98 -32.91 11.81
N GLN A 17 -20.99 -32.03 11.78
CA GLN A 17 -22.10 -32.08 12.71
C GLN A 17 -22.88 -33.39 12.53
N GLU A 18 -23.07 -34.13 13.62
CA GLU A 18 -23.86 -35.35 13.64
C GLU A 18 -25.28 -35.00 14.08
N ALA A 19 -26.28 -35.39 13.30
CA ALA A 19 -27.67 -35.34 13.70
C ALA A 19 -28.19 -36.76 13.90
N PHE A 20 -28.99 -36.97 14.93
CA PHE A 20 -29.56 -38.27 15.25
C PHE A 20 -30.92 -38.40 14.59
N LEU A 21 -31.06 -39.40 13.72
CA LEU A 21 -32.32 -39.70 13.04
C LEU A 21 -32.84 -41.08 13.48
N PRO A 22 -34.17 -41.29 13.53
CA PRO A 22 -34.75 -42.61 13.76
C PRO A 22 -34.29 -43.63 12.71
N ALA A 23 -33.84 -44.80 13.15
CA ALA A 23 -33.35 -45.88 12.29
C ALA A 23 -34.41 -46.40 11.32
N VAL A 24 -35.69 -46.32 11.71
CA VAL A 24 -36.86 -46.70 10.90
C VAL A 24 -36.93 -46.02 9.53
N ILE A 25 -36.24 -44.89 9.34
CA ILE A 25 -36.17 -44.17 8.06
C ILE A 25 -35.35 -44.95 7.01
N PHE A 26 -34.36 -45.75 7.43
CA PHE A 26 -33.44 -46.46 6.56
C PHE A 26 -33.58 -47.98 6.63
N ASP A 27 -34.09 -48.51 7.74
CA ASP A 27 -34.42 -49.91 7.94
C ASP A 27 -35.83 -50.06 8.54
N PRO A 28 -36.81 -50.58 7.78
CA PRO A 28 -38.19 -50.70 8.23
C PRO A 28 -38.40 -51.76 9.32
N GLU A 29 -37.42 -52.62 9.62
CA GLU A 29 -37.47 -53.60 10.71
C GLU A 29 -36.83 -53.08 12.01
N ALA A 30 -36.23 -51.89 12.00
CA ALA A 30 -35.58 -51.30 13.17
C ALA A 30 -36.56 -50.80 14.24
N SER A 31 -36.12 -50.77 15.49
CA SER A 31 -36.95 -50.31 16.62
C SER A 31 -37.28 -48.81 16.50
N PRO A 32 -38.51 -48.37 16.81
CA PRO A 32 -38.89 -46.94 16.75
C PRO A 32 -38.04 -46.01 17.64
N ASP A 33 -37.42 -46.54 18.70
CA ASP A 33 -36.57 -45.80 19.64
C ASP A 33 -35.07 -45.84 19.28
N GLU A 34 -34.70 -46.56 18.22
CA GLU A 34 -33.32 -46.66 17.77
C GLU A 34 -32.91 -45.43 16.96
N LEU A 35 -31.89 -44.71 17.44
CA LEU A 35 -31.37 -43.50 16.79
C LEU A 35 -30.01 -43.80 16.15
N ILE A 36 -29.89 -43.46 14.87
CA ILE A 36 -28.63 -43.55 14.13
C ILE A 36 -27.99 -42.15 13.96
N PRO A 37 -26.68 -42.00 14.21
CA PRO A 37 -25.98 -40.76 13.93
C PRO A 37 -25.73 -40.61 12.43
N VAL A 38 -26.24 -39.54 11.84
CA VAL A 38 -26.02 -39.18 10.44
C VAL A 38 -25.19 -37.90 10.39
N ARG A 39 -24.05 -37.96 9.68
CA ARG A 39 -23.16 -36.81 9.51
C ARG A 39 -23.68 -35.92 8.38
N PHE A 40 -24.06 -34.69 8.71
CA PHE A 40 -24.53 -33.71 7.73
C PHE A 40 -23.48 -32.60 7.54
N GLY A 41 -22.82 -32.61 6.38
CA GLY A 41 -21.86 -31.57 6.00
C GLY A 41 -20.71 -32.13 5.16
N ALA A 42 -19.90 -31.22 4.62
CA ALA A 42 -18.72 -31.57 3.82
C ALA A 42 -17.46 -31.53 4.69
N ASP A 43 -16.58 -32.53 4.58
CA ASP A 43 -15.28 -32.53 5.27
C ASP A 43 -14.34 -31.44 4.75
N ASN A 44 -14.58 -30.99 3.51
CA ASN A 44 -13.76 -30.04 2.79
C ASN A 44 -14.67 -29.01 2.13
N ALA A 45 -14.47 -27.73 2.47
CA ALA A 45 -15.19 -26.62 1.88
C ALA A 45 -14.19 -25.68 1.20
N TRP A 46 -14.48 -25.32 -0.05
CA TRP A 46 -13.71 -24.35 -0.81
C TRP A 46 -14.60 -23.15 -1.13
N THR A 47 -14.10 -21.95 -0.89
CA THR A 47 -14.76 -20.70 -1.24
C THR A 47 -13.86 -19.93 -2.18
N ALA A 48 -14.40 -19.42 -3.28
CA ALA A 48 -13.68 -18.55 -4.18
C ALA A 48 -14.56 -17.34 -4.51
N GLN A 49 -14.06 -16.15 -4.26
CA GLN A 49 -14.75 -14.88 -4.43
C GLN A 49 -13.90 -13.96 -5.30
N PHE A 50 -14.56 -13.23 -6.19
CA PHE A 50 -13.90 -12.30 -7.10
C PHE A 50 -14.70 -11.00 -7.13
N TYR A 51 -14.01 -9.88 -6.88
CA TYR A 51 -14.59 -8.56 -6.78
C TYR A 51 -13.92 -7.63 -7.80
N ILE A 52 -14.72 -7.06 -8.71
CA ILE A 52 -14.29 -5.94 -9.57
C ILE A 52 -15.03 -4.70 -9.09
N ARG A 53 -14.29 -3.66 -8.69
CA ARG A 53 -14.86 -2.37 -8.29
C ARG A 53 -14.31 -1.26 -9.18
N GLN A 54 -15.20 -0.66 -9.96
CA GLN A 54 -14.88 0.49 -10.80
C GLN A 54 -15.66 1.73 -10.32
N PRO A 55 -14.98 2.74 -9.77
CA PRO A 55 -15.60 4.04 -9.55
C PRO A 55 -16.04 4.65 -10.89
N ILE A 56 -17.32 5.00 -11.03
CA ILE A 56 -17.86 5.67 -12.22
C ILE A 56 -17.60 7.18 -12.16
N PHE A 57 -17.62 7.76 -10.96
CA PHE A 57 -17.27 9.15 -10.70
C PHE A 57 -16.64 9.30 -9.32
N ASP A 58 -15.49 9.97 -9.25
CA ASP A 58 -14.78 10.28 -8.01
C ASP A 58 -14.16 11.68 -8.11
N ALA A 59 -14.84 12.68 -7.57
CA ALA A 59 -14.37 14.06 -7.53
C ALA A 59 -13.07 14.23 -6.73
N GLY A 60 -12.88 13.40 -5.68
CA GLY A 60 -11.68 13.43 -4.84
C GLY A 60 -10.45 13.00 -5.61
N ALA A 61 -10.56 11.94 -6.42
CA ALA A 61 -9.46 11.47 -7.27
C ALA A 61 -8.99 12.55 -8.27
N PHE A 62 -9.92 13.29 -8.90
CA PHE A 62 -9.56 14.38 -9.81
C PHE A 62 -8.78 15.50 -9.12
N VAL A 63 -9.25 15.94 -7.94
CA VAL A 63 -8.57 16.97 -7.15
C VAL A 63 -7.21 16.46 -6.64
N GLY A 64 -7.14 15.21 -6.20
CA GLY A 64 -5.93 14.56 -5.71
C GLY A 64 -4.83 14.47 -6.77
N VAL A 65 -5.16 14.03 -7.98
CA VAL A 65 -4.20 14.00 -9.10
C VAL A 65 -3.75 15.41 -9.47
N GLY A 66 -4.68 16.38 -9.51
CA GLY A 66 -4.35 17.77 -9.80
C GLY A 66 -3.42 18.41 -8.76
N THR A 67 -3.66 18.14 -7.47
CA THR A 67 -2.79 18.61 -6.38
C THR A 67 -1.43 17.92 -6.38
N ALA A 68 -1.38 16.61 -6.65
CA ALA A 68 -0.11 15.89 -6.80
C ALA A 68 0.75 16.45 -7.95
N GLY A 69 0.13 16.79 -9.08
CA GLY A 69 0.81 17.45 -10.20
C GLY A 69 1.38 18.82 -9.83
N ARG A 70 0.60 19.66 -9.15
CA ARG A 70 1.06 20.98 -8.66
C ARG A 70 2.19 20.83 -7.62
N PHE A 71 2.06 19.86 -6.72
CA PHE A 71 3.10 19.58 -5.73
C PHE A 71 4.41 19.16 -6.42
N ARG A 72 4.35 18.28 -7.42
CA ARG A 72 5.52 17.91 -8.22
C ARG A 72 6.18 19.13 -8.88
N ALA A 73 5.39 19.99 -9.53
CA ALA A 73 5.91 21.21 -10.16
C ALA A 73 6.59 22.14 -9.14
N LEU A 74 6.02 22.26 -7.93
CA LEU A 74 6.63 23.01 -6.84
C LEU A 74 7.98 22.39 -6.42
N GLN A 75 8.06 21.07 -6.29
CA GLN A 75 9.32 20.38 -5.97
C GLN A 75 10.40 20.60 -7.04
N GLU A 76 10.02 20.59 -8.32
CA GLU A 76 10.95 20.92 -9.42
C GLU A 76 11.50 22.34 -9.29
N GLU A 77 10.66 23.31 -8.91
CA GLU A 77 11.10 24.69 -8.68
C GLU A 77 11.98 24.83 -7.43
N VAL A 78 11.69 24.09 -6.35
CA VAL A 78 12.54 24.04 -5.15
C VAL A 78 13.95 23.56 -5.49
N VAL A 79 14.07 22.49 -6.27
CA VAL A 79 15.37 21.97 -6.72
C VAL A 79 16.11 23.01 -7.56
N ARG A 80 15.40 23.68 -8.48
CA ARG A 80 15.99 24.78 -9.28
C ARG A 80 16.48 25.92 -8.40
N GLY A 81 15.68 26.34 -7.42
CA GLY A 81 16.05 27.38 -6.45
C GLY A 81 17.28 27.01 -5.63
N GLN A 82 17.36 25.77 -5.14
CA GLN A 82 18.52 25.26 -4.41
C GLN A 82 19.79 25.23 -5.25
N ALA A 83 19.69 24.87 -6.54
CA ALA A 83 20.81 24.92 -7.46
C ALA A 83 21.33 26.37 -7.62
N GLN A 84 20.45 27.34 -7.81
CA GLN A 84 20.83 28.76 -7.91
C GLN A 84 21.44 29.32 -6.63
N GLN A 85 20.88 28.94 -5.48
CA GLN A 85 21.41 29.33 -4.17
C GLN A 85 22.81 28.75 -3.96
N THR A 86 23.02 27.49 -4.35
CA THR A 86 24.32 26.82 -4.25
C THR A 86 25.36 27.47 -5.18
N ALA A 87 25.02 27.72 -6.44
CA ALA A 87 25.88 28.45 -7.36
C ALA A 87 26.26 29.84 -6.84
N SER A 88 25.30 30.57 -6.27
CA SER A 88 25.53 31.90 -5.67
C SER A 88 26.44 31.84 -4.45
N ARG A 89 26.27 30.84 -3.56
CA ARG A 89 27.14 30.62 -2.41
C ARG A 89 28.57 30.32 -2.83
N VAL A 90 28.76 29.44 -3.81
CA VAL A 90 30.09 29.10 -4.34
C VAL A 90 30.77 30.34 -4.94
N ARG A 91 30.06 31.14 -5.74
CA ARG A 91 30.60 32.39 -6.29
C ARG A 91 31.06 33.36 -5.21
N ARG A 92 30.23 33.59 -4.18
CA ARG A 92 30.58 34.48 -3.05
C ARG A 92 31.79 33.96 -2.28
N ALA A 93 31.86 32.66 -2.00
CA ALA A 93 32.98 32.04 -1.31
C ALA A 93 34.29 32.19 -2.12
N TYR A 94 34.22 32.01 -3.44
CA TYR A 94 35.34 32.21 -4.34
C TYR A 94 35.85 33.66 -4.32
N TYR A 95 34.95 34.65 -4.45
CA TYR A 95 35.35 36.06 -4.39
C TYR A 95 35.90 36.45 -3.02
N ALA A 96 35.34 35.94 -1.92
CA ALA A 96 35.89 36.16 -0.59
C ALA A 96 37.32 35.61 -0.45
N ALA A 97 37.60 34.43 -1.02
CA ALA A 97 38.96 33.87 -1.02
C ALA A 97 39.94 34.69 -1.87
N LEU A 98 39.51 35.21 -3.02
CA LEU A 98 40.33 36.09 -3.85
C LEU A 98 40.67 37.41 -3.14
N LEU A 99 39.69 38.03 -2.48
CA LEU A 99 39.89 39.25 -1.70
C LEU A 99 40.86 39.00 -0.55
N ALA A 100 40.67 37.93 0.22
CA ALA A 100 41.58 37.59 1.31
C ALA A 100 43.03 37.36 0.83
N ARG A 101 43.22 36.77 -0.35
CA ARG A 101 44.55 36.61 -0.95
C ARG A 101 45.17 37.95 -1.30
N GLU A 102 44.38 38.86 -1.85
CA GLU A 102 44.83 40.20 -2.21
C GLU A 102 45.17 41.04 -0.98
N ASP A 103 44.36 40.95 0.08
CA ASP A 103 44.64 41.61 1.36
C ASP A 103 46.00 41.17 1.95
N VAL A 104 46.29 39.85 1.91
CA VAL A 104 47.61 39.33 2.34
C VAL A 104 48.74 39.89 1.48
N ARG A 105 48.55 40.01 0.16
CA ARG A 105 49.55 40.58 -0.75
C ARG A 105 49.83 42.04 -0.41
N LEU A 106 48.78 42.84 -0.25
CA LEU A 106 48.88 44.27 0.06
C LEU A 106 49.53 44.53 1.43
N VAL A 107 49.19 43.73 2.45
CA VAL A 107 49.85 43.80 3.76
C VAL A 107 51.33 43.40 3.68
N GLY A 108 51.67 42.42 2.85
CA GLY A 108 53.07 42.04 2.63
C GLY A 108 53.90 43.12 1.92
N GLU A 109 53.29 43.86 0.99
CA GLU A 109 53.93 44.97 0.28
C GLU A 109 54.10 46.22 1.15
N SER A 110 53.19 46.49 2.09
CA SER A 110 53.28 47.68 2.97
C SER A 110 54.32 47.58 4.08
N ILE A 111 54.81 46.37 4.38
CA ILE A 111 55.82 46.10 5.43
C ILE A 111 57.26 46.10 4.85
N ARG A 112 57.42 46.11 3.53
CA ARG A 112 58.72 46.27 2.84
C ARG A 112 59.00 47.71 2.48
#